data_AF-A0AAN4ZMI1-F1
#
_entry.id   AF-A0AAN4ZMI1-F1
#
_cell.length_a   1.000
_cell.length_b   1.000
_cell.length_c   1.000
_cell.angle_alpha   90.00
_cell.angle_beta   90.00
_cell.angle_gamma   90.00
#
_symmetry.space_group_name_H-M   'P 1'
#
loop_
_entity.id
_entity.type
_entity.pdbx_description
1 polymer ?
#
loop_
_entity_poly.entity_id
_entity_poly.type
_entity_poly.pdbx_seq_one_letter_code
_entity_poly.pdbx_strand_id
1 'polypeptide(L)'
;NVDKTWKDCLVGWDDQGIPYTEMSRRLLAMGHVVSPTTIQRLLALPPKLEKEYSPRPETIPPDLYPAVRSHIAKMYEDDDEITLSSLLQSIETEFGLQLSEYPVERIRKEVGYVNLDVRYGHSVRLANRQPRVDWCKARIEENCTFRKHIFTDESMIQLDSNSRKVWVLSTARDRRIKSTFKHPQKVLVWGGISWKGPTNLVVLDGSCRVDAVEYCKILRDGYVEWER
;
A
#
# COMPACT_ATOMS: atom_id res chain seq x y z
N ASN A 1 6.63 -10.43 35.97
CA ASN A 1 7.60 -10.15 34.90
C ASN A 1 6.82 -10.00 33.62
N VAL A 2 6.54 -8.76 33.21
CA VAL A 2 5.92 -8.49 31.92
C VAL A 2 7.01 -8.74 30.88
N ASP A 3 6.86 -9.78 30.06
CA ASP A 3 7.84 -10.09 29.02
C ASP A 3 7.98 -8.89 28.09
N LYS A 4 9.12 -8.19 28.19
CA LYS A 4 9.45 -7.07 27.32
C LYS A 4 9.54 -7.61 25.90
N THR A 5 8.72 -7.06 25.02
CA THR A 5 8.78 -7.39 23.60
C THR A 5 10.06 -6.82 22.99
N TRP A 6 10.57 -7.41 21.91
CA TRP A 6 11.75 -6.87 21.20
C TRP A 6 11.54 -5.43 20.69
N LYS A 7 10.28 -4.98 20.58
CA LYS A 7 9.92 -3.59 20.24
C LYS A 7 10.21 -2.63 21.40
N ASP A 8 10.09 -3.08 22.65
CA ASP A 8 10.44 -2.28 23.82
C ASP A 8 11.96 -2.05 23.90
N CYS A 9 12.75 -3.01 23.39
CA CYS A 9 14.20 -2.85 23.24
C CYS A 9 14.57 -1.76 22.23
N LEU A 10 13.78 -1.57 21.17
CA LEU A 10 14.03 -0.53 20.17
C LEU A 10 13.93 0.87 20.77
N VAL A 11 12.90 1.14 21.56
CA VAL A 11 12.70 2.44 22.22
C VAL A 11 13.87 2.73 23.16
N GLY A 12 14.25 1.76 23.99
CA GLY A 12 15.40 1.91 24.90
C GLY A 12 16.74 2.08 24.18
N TRP A 13 16.91 1.52 22.98
CA TRP A 13 18.11 1.74 22.16
C TRP A 13 18.10 3.10 21.45
N ASP A 14 16.93 3.62 21.12
CA ASP A 14 16.77 4.93 20.48
C ASP A 14 17.09 6.05 21.47
N ASP A 15 16.61 5.90 22.72
CA ASP A 15 16.96 6.77 23.85
C ASP A 15 18.48 6.77 24.15
N GLN A 16 19.16 5.64 23.87
CA GLN A 16 20.61 5.50 23.99
C GLN A 16 21.39 6.03 22.77
N GLY A 17 20.71 6.51 21.73
CA GLY A 17 21.32 7.03 20.52
C GLY A 17 21.99 5.95 19.65
N ILE A 18 21.58 4.69 19.77
CA ILE A 18 22.16 3.60 18.98
C ILE A 18 21.72 3.74 17.51
N PRO A 19 22.63 3.62 16.53
CA PRO A 19 22.26 3.73 15.13
C PRO A 19 21.39 2.55 14.68
N TYR A 20 20.45 2.80 13.76
CA TYR A 20 19.48 1.79 13.30
C TYR A 20 20.11 0.53 12.67
N THR A 21 21.30 0.66 12.09
CA THR A 21 22.10 -0.47 11.58
C THR A 21 22.51 -1.43 12.69
N GLU A 22 22.90 -0.89 13.84
CA GLU A 22 23.29 -1.66 15.01
C GLU A 22 22.08 -2.27 15.71
N MET A 23 20.95 -1.56 15.76
CA MET A 23 19.69 -2.13 16.26
C MET A 23 19.23 -3.33 15.42
N SER A 24 19.32 -3.25 14.09
CA SER A 24 18.98 -4.34 13.17
C SER A 24 19.84 -5.59 13.42
N ARG A 25 21.16 -5.40 13.66
CA ARG A 25 22.07 -6.48 14.02
C ARG A 25 21.69 -7.15 15.35
N ARG A 26 21.30 -6.37 16.35
CA ARG A 26 20.87 -6.89 17.65
C ARG A 26 19.55 -7.65 17.57
N LEU A 27 18.60 -7.16 16.77
CA LEU A 27 17.34 -7.88 16.52
C LEU A 27 17.57 -9.20 15.79
N LEU A 28 18.50 -9.25 14.83
CA LEU A 28 18.87 -10.49 14.15
C LEU A 28 19.42 -11.53 15.13
N ALA A 29 20.24 -11.11 16.11
CA ALA A 29 20.73 -11.99 17.17
C ALA A 29 19.60 -12.50 18.10
N MET A 30 18.51 -11.74 18.21
CA MET A 30 17.29 -12.15 18.92
C MET A 30 16.32 -12.97 18.04
N GLY A 31 16.70 -13.32 16.81
CA GLY A 31 15.87 -14.09 15.88
C GLY A 31 14.87 -13.25 15.06
N HIS A 32 14.97 -11.92 15.09
CA HIS A 32 14.08 -11.01 14.38
C HIS A 32 14.79 -10.36 13.19
N VAL A 33 14.33 -10.69 11.98
CA VAL A 33 14.87 -10.11 10.73
C VAL A 33 14.13 -8.79 10.44
N VAL A 34 14.72 -7.66 10.85
CA VAL A 34 14.13 -6.33 10.70
C VAL A 34 15.13 -5.37 10.07
N SER A 35 14.73 -4.69 8.98
CA SER A 35 15.61 -3.72 8.28
C SER A 35 15.74 -2.40 9.07
N PRO A 36 16.85 -1.64 8.90
CA PRO A 36 17.02 -0.32 9.52
C PRO A 36 15.89 0.67 9.17
N THR A 37 15.39 0.63 7.93
CA THR A 37 14.24 1.46 7.50
C THR A 37 12.96 1.06 8.22
N THR A 38 12.75 -0.22 8.48
CA THR A 38 11.61 -0.70 9.28
C THR A 38 11.72 -0.21 10.72
N ILE A 39 12.91 -0.23 11.31
CA ILE A 39 13.17 0.27 12.67
C ILE A 39 12.84 1.76 12.76
N GLN A 40 13.33 2.56 11.83
CA GLN A 40 13.02 3.99 11.74
C GLN A 40 11.50 4.24 11.66
N ARG A 41 10.79 3.47 10.82
CA ARG A 41 9.32 3.57 10.72
C ARG A 41 8.62 3.21 12.02
N LEU A 42 9.10 2.18 12.72
CA LEU A 42 8.52 1.73 13.98
C LEU A 42 8.72 2.77 15.10
N LEU A 43 9.89 3.39 15.18
CA LEU A 43 10.19 4.45 16.15
C LEU A 43 9.49 5.78 15.82
N ALA A 44 9.24 6.04 14.54
CA ALA A 44 8.46 7.20 14.11
C ALA A 44 6.94 7.03 14.30
N LEU A 45 6.46 5.83 14.65
CA LEU A 45 5.06 5.68 15.05
C LEU A 45 4.86 6.46 16.35
N PRO A 46 3.76 7.24 16.46
CA PRO A 46 3.43 7.85 17.73
C PRO A 46 3.35 6.75 18.79
N PRO A 47 3.87 6.97 20.01
CA PRO A 47 3.71 6.00 21.09
C PRO A 47 2.23 5.64 21.15
N LYS A 48 1.92 4.34 21.28
CA LYS A 48 0.55 3.93 21.63
C LYS A 48 0.22 4.73 22.88
N LEU A 49 -0.61 5.77 22.74
CA LEU A 49 -1.20 6.43 23.89
C LEU A 49 -1.85 5.29 24.68
N GLU A 50 -1.30 4.98 25.86
CA GLU A 50 -2.08 4.29 26.86
C GLU A 50 -3.33 5.14 27.01
N LYS A 51 -4.45 4.61 26.51
CA LYS A 51 -5.68 5.38 26.53
C LYS A 51 -6.04 5.59 27.99
N GLU A 52 -6.06 6.86 28.39
CA GLU A 52 -6.86 7.30 29.53
C GLU A 52 -8.24 6.64 29.41
N TYR A 53 -8.71 6.10 30.52
CA TYR A 53 -10.01 5.47 30.67
C TYR A 53 -11.07 6.31 29.97
N SER A 54 -11.57 5.81 28.84
CA SER A 54 -12.66 6.45 28.10
C SER A 54 -13.95 5.82 28.61
N PRO A 55 -14.68 6.46 29.55
CA PRO A 55 -15.90 5.86 30.13
C PRO A 55 -16.85 5.47 28.99
N ARG A 56 -17.48 4.29 29.07
CA ARG A 56 -18.51 3.77 28.14
C ARG A 56 -19.37 4.91 27.57
N PRO A 57 -19.69 4.95 26.26
CA PRO A 57 -20.57 5.98 25.72
C PRO A 57 -21.88 5.95 26.51
N GLU A 58 -22.26 7.06 27.13
CA GLU A 58 -23.46 7.14 27.99
C GLU A 58 -24.74 6.74 27.22
N THR A 59 -24.70 6.88 25.90
CA THR A 59 -25.78 6.56 24.96
C THR A 59 -26.08 5.06 24.81
N ILE A 60 -25.18 4.16 25.18
CA ILE A 60 -25.39 2.70 25.07
C ILE A 60 -25.51 2.12 26.46
N PRO A 61 -26.67 1.60 26.92
CA PRO A 61 -26.85 1.02 28.25
C PRO A 61 -25.74 0.02 28.67
N PRO A 62 -25.32 0.00 29.95
CA PRO A 62 -24.16 -0.80 30.38
C PRO A 62 -24.29 -2.30 30.12
N ASP A 63 -25.51 -2.81 30.24
CA ASP A 63 -25.92 -4.18 29.99
C ASP A 63 -25.84 -4.55 28.51
N LEU A 64 -26.18 -3.61 27.62
CA LEU A 64 -26.13 -3.81 26.16
C LEU A 64 -24.75 -3.57 25.56
N TYR A 65 -23.87 -2.83 26.24
CA TYR A 65 -22.56 -2.45 25.71
C TYR A 65 -21.71 -3.64 25.21
N PRO A 66 -21.57 -4.77 25.95
CA PRO A 66 -20.79 -5.91 25.48
C PRO A 66 -21.38 -6.55 24.21
N ALA A 67 -22.70 -6.57 24.10
CA ALA A 67 -23.40 -7.14 22.95
C ALA A 67 -23.22 -6.24 21.70
N VAL A 68 -23.44 -4.92 21.84
CA VAL A 68 -23.22 -3.95 20.75
C VAL A 68 -21.77 -3.95 20.30
N ARG A 69 -20.81 -4.00 21.22
CA ARG A 69 -19.38 -4.08 20.90
C ARG A 69 -19.05 -5.34 20.09
N SER A 70 -19.57 -6.49 20.50
CA SER A 70 -19.34 -7.77 19.80
C SER A 70 -20.00 -7.78 18.42
N HIS A 71 -21.18 -7.17 18.30
CA HIS A 71 -21.88 -7.03 17.02
C HIS A 71 -21.09 -6.19 16.03
N ILE A 72 -20.65 -4.99 16.44
CA ILE A 72 -19.80 -4.12 15.59
C ILE A 72 -18.53 -4.86 15.16
N ALA A 73 -17.90 -5.61 16.08
CA ALA A 73 -16.70 -6.36 15.75
C ALA A 73 -16.94 -7.44 14.70
N LYS A 74 -18.05 -8.19 14.83
CA LYS A 74 -18.46 -9.22 13.87
C LYS A 74 -18.81 -8.65 12.51
N MET A 75 -19.55 -7.54 12.45
CA MET A 75 -19.90 -6.91 11.16
C MET A 75 -18.66 -6.50 10.37
N TYR A 76 -17.61 -6.01 11.05
CA TYR A 76 -16.33 -5.70 10.40
C TYR A 76 -15.49 -6.92 10.03
N GLU A 77 -15.69 -8.06 10.69
CA GLU A 77 -15.06 -9.32 10.32
C GLU A 77 -15.71 -9.94 9.08
N ASP A 78 -17.03 -9.77 8.95
CA ASP A 78 -17.82 -10.22 7.80
C ASP A 78 -17.64 -9.31 6.57
N ASP A 79 -17.59 -7.99 6.76
CA ASP A 79 -17.43 -6.97 5.71
C ASP A 79 -16.59 -5.78 6.22
N ASP A 80 -15.33 -5.72 5.78
CA ASP A 80 -14.38 -4.67 6.18
C ASP A 80 -14.64 -3.31 5.51
N GLU A 81 -15.54 -3.25 4.52
CA GLU A 81 -15.95 -2.03 3.82
C GLU A 81 -17.33 -1.52 4.28
N ILE A 82 -17.93 -2.12 5.31
CA ILE A 82 -19.26 -1.74 5.77
C ILE A 82 -19.36 -0.24 6.11
N THR A 83 -20.34 0.42 5.48
CA THR A 83 -20.58 1.84 5.69
C THR A 83 -21.12 2.11 7.10
N LEU A 84 -20.84 3.29 7.63
CA LEU A 84 -21.37 3.71 8.94
C LEU A 84 -22.91 3.67 8.96
N SER A 85 -23.57 4.10 7.89
CA SER A 85 -25.04 4.10 7.81
C SER A 85 -25.63 2.70 7.90
N SER A 86 -25.06 1.73 7.19
CA SER A 86 -25.48 0.32 7.25
C SER A 86 -25.24 -0.28 8.63
N LEU A 87 -24.09 0.05 9.25
CA LEU A 87 -23.76 -0.39 10.60
C LEU A 87 -24.77 0.16 11.62
N LEU A 88 -25.09 1.46 11.56
CA LEU A 88 -26.06 2.09 12.46
C LEU A 88 -27.46 1.50 12.31
N GLN A 89 -27.91 1.25 11.08
CA GLN A 89 -29.19 0.61 10.81
C GLN A 89 -29.26 -0.82 11.38
N SER A 90 -28.15 -1.57 11.29
CA SER A 90 -28.08 -2.91 11.89
C SER A 90 -28.16 -2.86 13.42
N ILE A 91 -27.47 -1.91 14.05
CA ILE A 91 -27.52 -1.72 15.51
C ILE A 91 -28.94 -1.34 15.96
N GLU A 92 -29.61 -0.45 15.23
CA GLU A 92 -31.00 -0.09 15.51
C GLU A 92 -31.92 -1.31 15.42
N THR A 93 -31.77 -2.12 14.37
CA THR A 93 -32.62 -3.29 14.13
C THR A 93 -32.44 -4.36 15.21
N GLU A 94 -31.20 -4.60 15.63
CA GLU A 94 -30.88 -5.68 16.58
C GLU A 94 -31.07 -5.29 18.04
N PHE A 95 -30.71 -4.05 18.40
CA PHE A 95 -30.69 -3.59 19.79
C PHE A 95 -31.76 -2.52 20.09
N GLY A 96 -32.48 -2.02 19.08
CA GLY A 96 -33.44 -0.91 19.25
C GLY A 96 -32.76 0.41 19.61
N LEU A 97 -31.46 0.56 19.34
CA LEU A 97 -30.65 1.71 19.74
C LEU A 97 -30.38 2.62 18.55
N GLN A 98 -30.83 3.87 18.66
CA GLN A 98 -30.49 4.95 17.75
C GLN A 98 -29.17 5.60 18.18
N LEU A 99 -28.09 5.23 17.50
CA LEU A 99 -26.75 5.75 17.79
C LEU A 99 -26.31 6.80 16.77
N SER A 100 -25.52 7.76 17.23
CA SER A 100 -24.74 8.63 16.36
C SER A 100 -23.41 7.97 15.96
N GLU A 101 -22.60 8.66 15.15
CA GLU A 101 -21.27 8.20 14.75
C GLU A 101 -20.31 8.00 15.94
N TYR A 102 -20.41 8.86 16.95
CA TYR A 102 -19.43 8.95 18.03
C TYR A 102 -19.25 7.64 18.84
N PRO A 103 -20.32 6.97 19.32
CA PRO A 103 -20.18 5.67 20.01
C PRO A 103 -19.49 4.60 19.16
N VAL A 104 -19.81 4.55 17.86
CA VAL A 104 -19.23 3.58 16.91
C VAL A 104 -17.73 3.82 16.74
N GLU A 105 -17.31 5.06 16.52
CA GLU A 105 -15.88 5.40 16.39
C GLU A 105 -15.07 5.01 17.62
N ARG A 106 -15.65 5.17 18.81
CA ARG A 106 -14.99 4.77 20.04
C ARG A 106 -14.87 3.26 20.17
N ILE A 107 -15.93 2.52 19.85
CA ILE A 107 -15.91 1.05 19.86
C ILE A 107 -14.89 0.54 18.84
N ARG A 108 -14.83 1.10 17.62
CA ARG A 108 -13.79 0.77 16.62
C ARG A 108 -12.39 0.92 17.21
N LYS A 109 -12.12 2.07 17.84
CA LYS A 109 -10.85 2.34 18.52
C LYS A 109 -10.57 1.36 19.66
N GLU A 110 -11.57 1.01 20.48
CA GLU A 110 -11.43 0.07 21.61
C GLU A 110 -11.12 -1.35 21.14
N VAL A 111 -11.80 -1.82 20.10
CA VAL A 111 -11.57 -3.14 19.50
C VAL A 111 -10.22 -3.20 18.78
N GLY A 112 -9.71 -2.05 18.32
CA GLY A 112 -8.42 -1.95 17.64
C GLY A 112 -8.52 -1.81 16.12
N TYR A 113 -9.73 -1.59 15.58
CA TYR A 113 -9.92 -1.25 14.19
C TYR A 113 -9.34 0.13 13.88
N VAL A 114 -8.70 0.23 12.72
CA VAL A 114 -8.10 1.45 12.18
C VAL A 114 -8.66 1.70 10.79
N ASN A 115 -8.83 2.97 10.43
CA ASN A 115 -9.18 3.35 9.07
C ASN A 115 -7.88 3.42 8.25
N LEU A 116 -7.81 2.62 7.19
CA LEU A 116 -6.68 2.58 6.27
C LEU A 116 -7.19 2.79 4.86
N ASP A 117 -6.37 3.45 4.03
CA ASP A 117 -6.66 3.56 2.60
C ASP A 117 -6.63 2.18 1.94
N VAL A 118 -7.64 1.89 1.13
CA VAL A 118 -7.67 0.71 0.27
C VAL A 118 -6.51 0.79 -0.73
N ARG A 119 -5.75 -0.29 -0.84
CA ARG A 119 -4.66 -0.35 -1.83
C ARG A 119 -5.24 -0.64 -3.20
N TYR A 120 -4.80 0.15 -4.19
CA TYR A 120 -5.11 -0.15 -5.58
C TYR A 120 -4.55 -1.52 -5.97
N GLY A 121 -5.43 -2.36 -6.53
CA GLY A 121 -5.07 -3.65 -7.11
C GLY A 121 -5.85 -3.88 -8.40
N HIS A 122 -5.16 -4.27 -9.47
CA HIS A 122 -5.85 -4.68 -10.69
C HIS A 122 -6.64 -5.96 -10.44
N SER A 123 -7.91 -5.97 -10.86
CA SER A 123 -8.73 -7.18 -10.79
C SER A 123 -8.17 -8.27 -11.71
N VAL A 124 -7.67 -9.35 -11.12
CA VAL A 124 -7.23 -10.55 -11.86
C VAL A 124 -8.43 -11.49 -12.01
N ARG A 125 -8.81 -11.75 -13.27
CA ARG A 125 -9.86 -12.73 -13.61
C ARG A 125 -9.56 -14.07 -12.96
N LEU A 126 -10.60 -14.76 -12.46
CA LEU A 126 -10.45 -16.05 -11.77
C LEU A 126 -9.63 -17.07 -12.59
N ALA A 127 -9.88 -17.16 -13.90
CA ALA A 127 -9.15 -18.04 -14.81
C ALA A 127 -7.64 -17.80 -14.88
N ASN A 128 -7.18 -16.56 -14.62
CA ASN A 128 -5.77 -16.19 -14.68
C ASN A 128 -5.06 -16.32 -13.33
N ARG A 129 -5.78 -16.62 -12.23
CA ARG A 129 -5.18 -16.71 -10.88
C ARG A 129 -4.34 -17.97 -10.74
N GLN A 130 -4.92 -19.14 -11.02
CA GLN A 130 -4.25 -20.43 -10.87
C GLN A 130 -2.97 -20.53 -11.74
N PRO A 131 -2.98 -20.15 -13.04
CA PRO A 131 -1.76 -20.18 -13.86
C PRO A 131 -0.62 -19.31 -13.31
N ARG A 132 -0.93 -18.17 -12.68
CA ARG A 132 0.11 -17.32 -12.05
C ARG A 132 0.72 -18.00 -10.82
N VAL A 133 -0.11 -18.65 -10.00
CA VAL A 133 0.36 -19.40 -8.83
C VAL A 133 1.24 -20.58 -9.25
N ASP A 134 0.79 -21.34 -10.24
CA ASP A 134 1.51 -22.51 -10.74
C ASP A 134 2.85 -22.11 -11.35
N TRP A 135 2.88 -21.03 -12.14
CA TRP A 135 4.13 -20.47 -12.68
C TRP A 135 5.09 -20.07 -11.57
N CYS A 136 4.63 -19.37 -10.52
CA CYS A 136 5.49 -18.98 -9.40
C CYS A 136 6.04 -20.20 -8.64
N LYS A 137 5.19 -21.20 -8.37
CA LYS A 137 5.61 -22.43 -7.67
C LYS A 137 6.67 -23.18 -8.47
N ALA A 138 6.46 -23.39 -9.76
CA ALA A 138 7.42 -24.04 -10.63
C ALA A 138 8.78 -23.32 -10.61
N ARG A 139 8.81 -21.98 -10.66
CA ARG A 139 10.07 -21.21 -10.63
C ARG A 139 10.79 -21.28 -9.29
N ILE A 140 10.07 -21.41 -8.18
CA ILE A 140 10.65 -21.63 -6.85
C ILE A 140 11.26 -23.04 -6.77
N GLU A 141 10.54 -24.06 -7.23
CA GLU A 141 11.01 -25.45 -7.25
C GLU A 141 12.25 -25.63 -8.13
N GLU A 142 12.31 -24.94 -9.27
CA GLU A 142 13.47 -24.91 -10.17
C GLU A 142 14.70 -24.17 -9.58
N ASN A 143 14.60 -23.56 -8.40
CA ASN A 143 15.60 -22.62 -7.86
C ASN A 143 15.99 -21.56 -8.90
N CYS A 144 15.00 -21.05 -9.64
CA CYS A 144 15.22 -20.12 -10.73
C CYS A 144 15.92 -18.85 -10.23
N THR A 145 16.98 -18.43 -10.93
CA THR A 145 17.71 -17.20 -10.60
C THR A 145 17.49 -16.14 -11.67
N PHE A 146 17.36 -14.88 -11.26
CA PHE A 146 17.22 -13.76 -12.22
C PHE A 146 18.53 -13.38 -12.93
N ARG A 147 19.64 -14.07 -12.64
CA ARG A 147 20.97 -13.77 -13.22
C ARG A 147 21.05 -13.99 -14.73
N LYS A 148 20.21 -14.88 -15.27
CA LYS A 148 20.13 -15.22 -16.70
C LYS A 148 18.85 -14.70 -17.36
N HIS A 149 18.07 -13.90 -16.65
CA HIS A 149 16.80 -13.38 -17.13
C HIS A 149 16.94 -11.91 -17.49
N ILE A 150 16.20 -11.52 -18.53
CA ILE A 150 16.06 -10.14 -18.96
C ILE A 150 14.57 -9.88 -19.02
N PHE A 151 14.14 -8.83 -18.33
CA PHE A 151 12.76 -8.40 -18.28
C PHE A 151 12.61 -7.23 -19.22
N THR A 152 11.67 -7.30 -20.16
CA THR A 152 11.42 -6.26 -21.15
C THR A 152 9.97 -5.84 -21.08
N ASP A 153 9.71 -4.55 -21.26
CA ASP A 153 8.35 -4.02 -21.29
C ASP A 153 8.29 -2.72 -22.09
N GLU A 154 7.08 -2.34 -22.47
CA GLU A 154 6.77 -1.04 -23.04
C GLU A 154 6.16 -0.11 -22.00
N SER A 155 6.57 1.17 -22.04
CA SER A 155 5.99 2.19 -21.17
C SER A 155 5.66 3.46 -21.93
N MET A 156 4.47 4.00 -21.67
CA MET A 156 4.07 5.32 -22.17
C MET A 156 4.47 6.38 -21.15
N ILE A 157 5.43 7.22 -21.53
CA ILE A 157 5.88 8.36 -20.73
C ILE A 157 5.13 9.60 -21.20
N GLN A 158 4.37 10.23 -20.30
CA GLN A 158 3.73 11.51 -20.58
C GLN A 158 4.70 12.66 -20.32
N LEU A 159 4.81 13.58 -21.28
CA LEU A 159 5.72 14.72 -21.20
C LEU A 159 5.19 15.83 -20.26
N ASP A 160 3.87 15.97 -20.18
CA ASP A 160 3.22 16.92 -19.30
C ASP A 160 3.00 16.36 -17.88
N SER A 161 3.15 17.20 -16.87
CA SER A 161 2.87 16.85 -15.48
C SER A 161 1.38 16.55 -15.25
N ASN A 162 1.05 15.38 -14.73
CA ASN A 162 -0.32 15.02 -14.31
C ASN A 162 -0.82 15.82 -13.11
N SER A 163 0.09 16.31 -12.26
CA SER A 163 -0.25 17.05 -11.05
C SER A 163 0.54 18.34 -10.97
N ARG A 164 -0.16 19.47 -11.09
CA ARG A 164 0.41 20.81 -10.91
C ARG A 164 -0.12 21.39 -9.62
N LYS A 165 0.78 21.79 -8.72
CA LYS A 165 0.43 22.55 -7.53
C LYS A 165 0.51 24.04 -7.85
N VAL A 166 -0.47 24.79 -7.35
CA VAL A 166 -0.58 26.24 -7.54
C VAL A 166 -0.90 26.85 -6.19
N TRP A 167 -0.14 27.88 -5.81
CA TRP A 167 -0.36 28.66 -4.60
C TRP A 167 -1.16 29.92 -4.97
N VAL A 168 -2.40 30.01 -4.48
CA VAL A 168 -3.29 31.15 -4.70
C VAL A 168 -4.06 31.47 -3.43
N LEU A 169 -4.44 32.75 -3.29
CA LEU A 169 -5.34 33.18 -2.21
C LEU A 169 -6.70 32.50 -2.35
N SER A 170 -7.37 32.21 -1.22
CA SER A 170 -8.70 31.56 -1.19
C SER A 170 -9.78 32.32 -1.95
N THR A 171 -9.61 33.64 -2.07
CA THR A 171 -10.49 34.57 -2.80
C THR A 171 -10.25 34.58 -4.32
N ALA A 172 -9.08 34.12 -4.79
CA ALA A 172 -8.71 34.12 -6.21
C ALA A 172 -8.88 32.72 -6.83
N ARG A 173 -10.12 32.22 -6.83
CA ARG A 173 -10.46 30.85 -7.28
C ARG A 173 -10.24 30.64 -8.78
N ASP A 174 -10.47 31.67 -9.59
CA ASP A 174 -10.20 31.71 -11.03
C ASP A 174 -8.75 31.37 -11.35
N ARG A 175 -7.80 31.82 -10.52
CA ARG A 175 -6.37 31.54 -10.69
C ARG A 175 -6.00 30.06 -10.52
N ARG A 176 -6.90 29.23 -9.98
CA ARG A 176 -6.73 27.77 -9.92
C ARG A 176 -6.96 27.09 -11.26
N ILE A 177 -7.71 27.72 -12.18
CA ILE A 177 -8.04 27.15 -13.47
C ILE A 177 -6.82 27.32 -14.37
N LYS A 178 -6.22 26.21 -14.80
CA LYS A 178 -5.10 26.18 -15.75
C LYS A 178 -5.55 25.42 -16.99
N SER A 179 -5.21 25.94 -18.17
CA SER A 179 -5.41 25.21 -19.42
C SER A 179 -4.59 23.92 -19.38
N THR A 180 -5.26 22.80 -19.63
CA THR A 180 -4.64 21.49 -19.78
C THR A 180 -4.95 20.97 -21.17
N PHE A 181 -3.98 20.30 -21.78
CA PHE A 181 -4.23 19.59 -23.04
C PHE A 181 -5.15 18.41 -22.74
N LYS A 182 -6.25 18.28 -23.51
CA LYS A 182 -7.15 17.12 -23.42
C LYS A 182 -6.43 15.81 -23.75
N HIS A 183 -5.42 15.89 -24.61
CA HIS A 183 -4.58 14.77 -25.04
C HIS A 183 -3.11 15.18 -24.88
N PRO A 184 -2.52 15.00 -23.69
CA PRO A 184 -1.12 15.38 -23.44
C PRO A 184 -0.19 14.55 -24.33
N GLN A 185 0.93 15.14 -24.72
CA GLN A 185 1.94 14.45 -25.53
C GLN A 185 2.57 13.30 -24.72
N LYS A 186 2.73 12.16 -25.39
CA LYS A 186 3.28 10.94 -24.81
C LYS A 186 4.29 10.33 -25.77
N VAL A 187 5.29 9.69 -25.20
CA VAL A 187 6.32 8.94 -25.92
C VAL A 187 6.24 7.50 -25.46
N LEU A 188 6.21 6.57 -26.40
CA LEU A 188 6.30 5.15 -26.11
C LEU A 188 7.77 4.77 -26.07
N VAL A 189 8.20 4.13 -24.98
CA VAL A 189 9.56 3.61 -24.87
C VAL A 189 9.49 2.11 -24.68
N TRP A 190 10.42 1.40 -25.32
CA TRP A 190 10.72 0.02 -25.02
C TRP A 190 12.07 -0.05 -24.30
N GLY A 191 12.15 -0.93 -23.31
CA GLY A 191 13.40 -1.17 -22.60
C GLY A 191 13.40 -2.49 -21.86
N GLY A 192 14.60 -2.94 -21.51
CA GLY A 192 14.82 -4.11 -20.70
C GLY A 192 15.71 -3.84 -19.50
N ILE A 193 15.61 -4.71 -18.50
CA ILE A 193 16.48 -4.74 -17.34
C ILE A 193 16.88 -6.17 -17.02
N SER A 194 18.15 -6.34 -16.66
CA SER A 194 18.73 -7.62 -16.28
C SER A 194 19.59 -7.47 -15.03
N TRP A 195 20.12 -8.58 -14.53
CA TRP A 195 21.14 -8.55 -13.49
C TRP A 195 22.41 -7.77 -13.89
N LYS A 196 22.72 -7.68 -15.19
CA LYS A 196 23.88 -6.94 -15.70
C LYS A 196 23.63 -5.43 -15.78
N GLY A 197 22.38 -4.99 -15.68
CA GLY A 197 21.96 -3.61 -15.88
C GLY A 197 20.85 -3.46 -16.93
N PRO A 198 20.49 -2.20 -17.26
CA PRO A 198 19.48 -1.89 -18.26
C PRO A 198 19.99 -2.13 -19.69
N THR A 199 19.08 -2.44 -20.60
CA THR A 199 19.33 -2.43 -22.05
C THR A 199 19.35 -1.00 -22.60
N ASN A 200 19.69 -0.86 -23.88
CA ASN A 200 19.40 0.38 -24.60
C ASN A 200 17.89 0.64 -24.61
N LEU A 201 17.52 1.90 -24.41
CA LEU A 201 16.13 2.35 -24.52
C LEU A 201 15.81 2.66 -25.98
N VAL A 202 14.74 2.06 -26.49
CA VAL A 202 14.24 2.34 -27.84
C VAL A 202 13.06 3.31 -27.70
N VAL A 203 13.26 4.54 -28.18
CA VAL A 203 12.22 5.56 -28.22
C VAL A 203 11.42 5.39 -29.50
N LEU A 204 10.14 5.07 -29.35
CA LEU A 204 9.23 4.86 -30.48
C LEU A 204 8.49 6.17 -30.78
N ASP A 205 8.31 6.44 -32.06
CA ASP A 205 7.55 7.61 -32.51
C ASP A 205 6.08 7.49 -32.07
N GLY A 206 5.43 8.62 -31.79
CA GLY A 206 4.05 8.68 -31.29
C GLY A 206 3.02 8.13 -32.28
N SER A 207 3.35 8.07 -33.58
CA SER A 207 2.54 7.40 -34.62
C SER A 207 2.89 5.92 -34.84
N CYS A 208 3.94 5.42 -34.18
CA CYS A 208 4.41 4.06 -34.34
C CYS A 208 3.45 3.09 -33.65
N ARG A 209 2.74 2.27 -34.44
CA ARG A 209 2.01 1.13 -33.92
C ARG A 209 2.98 -0.03 -33.76
N VAL A 210 3.23 -0.46 -32.53
CA VAL A 210 4.04 -1.66 -32.27
C VAL A 210 3.27 -2.88 -32.76
N ASP A 211 3.60 -3.32 -33.97
CA ASP A 211 3.16 -4.58 -34.53
C ASP A 211 4.29 -5.62 -34.45
N ALA A 212 4.03 -6.82 -34.95
CA ALA A 212 5.02 -7.90 -34.90
C ALA A 212 6.32 -7.54 -35.65
N VAL A 213 6.23 -6.81 -36.77
CA VAL A 213 7.39 -6.45 -37.60
C VAL A 213 8.23 -5.41 -36.87
N GLU A 214 7.59 -4.41 -36.29
CA GLU A 214 8.26 -3.37 -35.52
C GLU A 214 8.89 -3.93 -34.25
N TYR A 215 8.19 -4.83 -33.55
CA TYR A 215 8.76 -5.51 -32.39
C TYR A 215 10.01 -6.33 -32.74
N CYS A 216 10.02 -6.99 -33.90
CA CYS A 216 11.23 -7.68 -34.38
C CYS A 216 12.41 -6.71 -34.63
N LYS A 217 12.15 -5.47 -35.07
CA LYS A 217 13.20 -4.44 -35.21
C LYS A 217 13.69 -3.99 -33.84
N ILE A 218 12.77 -3.72 -32.91
CA ILE A 218 13.10 -3.35 -31.52
C ILE A 218 14.01 -4.41 -30.88
N LEU A 219 13.70 -5.71 -31.07
CA LEU A 219 14.55 -6.78 -30.54
C LEU A 219 15.92 -6.83 -31.23
N ARG A 220 15.98 -6.63 -32.55
CA ARG A 220 17.25 -6.64 -33.29
C ARG A 220 18.15 -5.48 -32.88
N ASP A 221 17.60 -4.28 -32.83
CA ASP A 221 18.36 -3.04 -32.70
C ASP A 221 18.54 -2.64 -31.23
N GLY A 222 17.55 -2.94 -30.37
CA GLY A 222 17.62 -2.65 -28.94
C GLY A 222 18.23 -3.78 -28.10
N TYR A 223 17.81 -5.03 -28.34
CA TYR A 223 18.20 -6.17 -27.50
C TYR A 223 19.45 -6.88 -28.00
N VAL A 224 19.48 -7.34 -29.26
CA VAL A 224 20.59 -8.15 -29.80
C VAL A 224 21.89 -7.35 -29.85
N GLU A 225 21.81 -6.04 -30.13
CA GLU A 225 22.98 -5.16 -30.07
C GLU A 225 23.54 -5.04 -28.65
N TRP A 226 22.68 -4.95 -27.63
CA TRP A 226 23.09 -4.85 -26.23
C TRP A 226 23.70 -6.14 -25.67
N GLU A 227 23.26 -7.30 -26.15
CA GLU A 227 23.76 -8.59 -25.65
C GLU A 227 25.15 -8.97 -26.20
N ARG A 228 25.58 -8.36 -27.31
CA ARG A 228 26.91 -8.57 -27.89
C ARG A 228 28.03 -8.06 -27.01
#